data_AF-A0A7V9MDM3-F1
#
_entry.id   AF-A0A7V9MDM3-F1
#
_cell.length_a   1.000
_cell.length_b   1.000
_cell.length_c   1.000
_cell.angle_alpha   90.00
_cell.angle_beta   90.00
_cell.angle_gamma   90.00
#
_symmetry.space_group_name_H-M   'P 1'
#
loop_
_entity.id
_entity.type
_entity.pdbx_description
1 polymer ?
#
loop_
_entity_poly.entity_id
_entity_poly.type
_entity_poly.pdbx_seq_one_letter_code
_entity_poly.pdbx_strand_id
1 'polypeptide(L)'
;MRQTGARTRQAGSAESAYPTLAPPDLEIVIDSHEHYAYLFKPQQATTHRAALRAGDHGVMCDSELVASVEQAPSSWKIGIQRYSAVFKLERVRLAVVADGLAEVQVRWPNVPIVLCETRALAEEWTFRFLGAAALTFAEAAQAGSGRKSTRLPPRPSLKLPRQALSVGIRQSTPT
;
A
#
# COMPACT_ATOMS: atom_id res chain seq x y z
N MET A 1 6.48 44.16 -16.30
CA MET A 1 7.02 43.42 -15.14
C MET A 1 6.74 41.93 -15.35
N ARG A 2 7.73 41.14 -15.79
CA ARG A 2 7.57 39.69 -15.99
C ARG A 2 8.12 38.99 -14.75
N GLN A 3 7.27 38.31 -13.97
CA GLN A 3 7.72 37.46 -12.88
C GLN A 3 8.21 36.12 -13.44
N THR A 4 9.52 35.90 -13.34
CA THR A 4 10.19 34.65 -13.69
C THR A 4 9.96 33.66 -12.54
N GLY A 5 9.07 32.69 -12.73
CA GLY A 5 8.86 31.61 -11.77
C GLY A 5 10.12 30.74 -11.65
N ALA A 6 10.70 30.69 -10.46
CA ALA A 6 11.85 29.83 -10.18
C ALA A 6 11.43 28.36 -10.35
N ARG A 7 11.97 27.70 -11.37
CA ARG A 7 11.90 26.23 -11.51
C ARG A 7 12.81 25.62 -10.46
N THR A 8 12.24 25.02 -9.42
CA THR A 8 12.98 24.16 -8.52
C THR A 8 13.52 22.99 -9.34
N ARG A 9 14.83 22.91 -9.50
CA ARG A 9 15.50 21.76 -10.12
C ARG A 9 15.18 20.53 -9.28
N GLN A 10 14.50 19.57 -9.90
CA GLN A 10 14.35 18.23 -9.34
C GLN A 10 15.75 17.68 -9.11
N ALA A 11 16.07 17.34 -7.86
CA ALA A 11 17.37 16.85 -7.48
C ALA A 11 17.76 15.70 -8.41
N GLY A 12 18.93 15.85 -9.04
CA GLY A 12 19.50 14.83 -9.91
C GLY A 12 19.74 13.54 -9.14
N SER A 13 19.65 12.43 -9.88
CA SER A 13 20.08 11.06 -9.56
C SER A 13 20.99 10.95 -8.34
N ALA A 14 20.41 10.95 -7.15
CA ALA A 14 21.09 10.59 -5.93
C ALA A 14 20.91 9.08 -5.78
N GLU A 15 21.94 8.34 -6.19
CA GLU A 15 22.19 7.00 -5.68
C GLU A 15 22.02 7.06 -4.16
N SER A 16 20.98 6.38 -3.66
CA SER A 16 20.35 6.64 -2.36
C SER A 16 21.35 6.47 -1.21
N ALA A 17 21.74 7.57 -0.55
CA ALA A 17 22.56 7.58 0.66
C ALA A 17 21.87 6.98 1.92
N TYR A 18 20.71 6.34 1.76
CA TYR A 18 20.08 5.53 2.80
C TYR A 18 20.43 4.06 2.55
N PRO A 19 20.95 3.33 3.56
CA PRO A 19 21.10 1.89 3.42
C PRO A 19 19.74 1.29 3.06
N THR A 20 19.73 0.54 1.97
CA THR A 20 18.55 -0.21 1.54
C THR A 20 18.21 -1.21 2.64
N LEU A 21 17.09 -1.01 3.34
CA LEU A 21 16.51 -1.98 4.28
C LEU A 21 15.90 -3.20 3.54
N ALA A 22 16.27 -3.42 2.29
CA ALA A 22 15.86 -4.59 1.51
C ALA A 22 17.08 -5.50 1.32
N PRO A 23 16.90 -6.83 1.39
CA PRO A 23 17.98 -7.75 1.08
C PRO A 23 18.42 -7.58 -0.38
N PRO A 24 19.71 -7.83 -0.69
CA PRO A 24 20.26 -7.63 -2.04
C PRO A 24 19.57 -8.48 -3.11
N ASP A 25 19.05 -9.65 -2.74
CA ASP A 25 18.37 -10.59 -3.64
C ASP A 25 16.86 -10.64 -3.38
N LEU A 26 16.24 -9.48 -3.07
CA LEU A 26 14.79 -9.43 -2.81
C LEU A 26 14.00 -9.90 -4.04
N GLU A 27 13.30 -11.02 -3.87
CA GLU A 27 12.32 -11.51 -4.84
C GLU A 27 10.92 -11.03 -4.49
N ILE A 28 10.29 -10.34 -5.42
CA ILE A 28 8.92 -9.82 -5.29
C ILE A 28 7.98 -10.62 -6.17
N VAL A 29 6.92 -11.15 -5.57
CA VAL A 29 5.83 -11.81 -6.28
C VAL A 29 4.86 -10.74 -6.75
N ILE A 30 4.58 -10.74 -8.05
CA ILE A 30 3.54 -9.91 -8.66
C ILE A 30 2.30 -10.80 -8.84
N ASP A 31 1.14 -10.35 -8.38
CA ASP A 31 -0.09 -11.10 -8.60
C ASP A 31 -0.35 -11.30 -10.09
N SER A 32 -0.80 -12.50 -10.46
CA SER A 32 -1.05 -12.84 -11.86
C SER A 32 -2.09 -11.94 -12.53
N HIS A 33 -3.04 -11.38 -11.77
CA HIS A 33 -4.09 -10.49 -12.26
C HIS A 33 -3.71 -9.02 -12.23
N GLU A 34 -2.53 -8.66 -11.68
CA GLU A 34 -2.13 -7.26 -11.63
C GLU A 34 -1.68 -6.77 -13.01
N HIS A 35 -2.58 -6.01 -13.66
CA HIS A 35 -2.38 -5.45 -14.99
C HIS A 35 -1.41 -4.26 -14.99
N TYR A 36 -1.29 -3.56 -13.87
CA TYR A 36 -0.46 -2.36 -13.74
C TYR A 36 0.72 -2.55 -12.79
N ALA A 37 1.32 -3.75 -12.83
CA ALA A 37 2.40 -4.14 -11.94
C ALA A 37 3.61 -3.19 -12.00
N TYR A 38 4.18 -2.88 -10.84
CA TYR A 38 5.52 -2.31 -10.75
C TYR A 38 6.56 -3.30 -11.28
N LEU A 39 7.62 -2.79 -11.88
CA LEU A 39 8.69 -3.62 -12.46
C LEU A 39 9.95 -3.64 -11.59
N PHE A 40 10.06 -2.72 -10.64
CA PHE A 40 11.17 -2.58 -9.68
C PHE A 40 12.55 -2.48 -10.35
N LYS A 41 12.61 -2.02 -11.60
CA LYS A 41 13.87 -1.92 -12.36
C LYS A 41 14.89 -1.00 -11.70
N PRO A 42 14.52 0.21 -11.22
CA PRO A 42 15.48 1.08 -10.53
C PRO A 42 15.99 0.47 -9.22
N GLN A 43 15.17 -0.33 -8.55
CA GLN A 43 15.50 -0.98 -7.28
C GLN A 43 16.22 -2.32 -7.46
N GLN A 44 16.32 -2.81 -8.71
CA GLN A 44 16.98 -4.06 -9.09
C GLN A 44 16.45 -5.32 -8.38
N ALA A 45 15.20 -5.30 -7.92
CA ALA A 45 14.55 -6.49 -7.37
C ALA A 45 14.27 -7.52 -8.47
N THR A 46 14.36 -8.81 -8.12
CA THR A 46 13.85 -9.86 -9.00
C THR A 46 12.33 -9.95 -8.85
N THR A 47 11.65 -10.35 -9.93
CA THR A 47 10.19 -10.47 -9.92
C THR A 47 9.75 -11.76 -10.58
N HIS A 48 8.71 -12.39 -10.03
CA HIS A 48 7.99 -13.47 -10.69
C HIS A 48 6.48 -13.25 -10.57
N ARG A 49 5.71 -13.76 -11.53
CA ARG A 49 4.25 -13.69 -11.48
C ARG A 49 3.67 -14.98 -10.94
N ALA A 50 2.79 -14.88 -9.95
CA ALA A 50 2.04 -16.01 -9.39
C ALA A 50 0.72 -15.51 -8.81
N ALA A 51 -0.24 -16.41 -8.57
CA ALA A 51 -1.47 -16.04 -7.86
C ALA A 51 -1.15 -15.82 -6.37
N LEU A 52 -1.40 -14.60 -5.88
CA LEU A 52 -1.28 -14.28 -4.46
C LEU A 52 -2.61 -14.55 -3.73
N ARG A 53 -2.51 -14.87 -2.44
CA ARG A 53 -3.70 -15.03 -1.59
C ARG A 53 -4.40 -13.70 -1.31
N ALA A 54 -3.66 -12.60 -1.39
CA ALA A 54 -4.10 -11.21 -1.25
C ALA A 54 -2.98 -10.27 -1.73
N GLY A 55 -3.34 -9.08 -2.20
CA GLY A 55 -2.44 -8.05 -2.72
C GLY A 55 -2.00 -8.23 -4.16
N ASP A 56 -1.51 -7.13 -4.71
CA ASP A 56 -0.95 -7.03 -6.06
C ASP A 56 0.55 -7.35 -6.08
N HIS A 57 1.23 -7.10 -4.96
CA HIS A 57 2.67 -7.34 -4.77
C HIS A 57 2.91 -7.97 -3.41
N GLY A 58 3.74 -9.01 -3.34
CA GLY A 58 4.04 -9.68 -2.08
C GLY A 58 5.48 -10.18 -2.01
N VAL A 59 5.89 -10.55 -0.80
CA VAL A 59 7.15 -11.26 -0.55
C VAL A 59 6.87 -12.58 0.15
N MET A 60 7.51 -13.63 -0.33
CA MET A 60 7.33 -15.00 0.15
C MET A 60 8.58 -15.46 0.89
N CYS A 61 8.42 -16.26 1.94
CA CYS A 61 9.50 -16.98 2.63
C CYS A 61 9.02 -18.41 2.91
N ASP A 62 9.73 -19.44 2.44
CA ASP A 62 9.37 -20.85 2.62
C ASP A 62 7.90 -21.19 2.27
N SER A 63 7.38 -20.61 1.18
CA SER A 63 5.97 -20.70 0.73
C SER A 63 4.92 -19.96 1.59
N GLU A 64 5.35 -19.22 2.61
CA GLU A 64 4.49 -18.33 3.39
C GLU A 64 4.51 -16.92 2.81
N LEU A 65 3.32 -16.30 2.67
CA LEU A 65 3.20 -14.89 2.31
C LEU A 65 3.48 -14.04 3.54
N VAL A 66 4.66 -13.43 3.60
CA VAL A 66 5.14 -12.66 4.74
C VAL A 66 4.51 -11.27 4.78
N ALA A 67 4.45 -10.60 3.63
CA ALA A 67 3.81 -9.31 3.47
C ALA A 67 3.23 -9.16 2.08
N SER A 68 2.19 -8.32 1.98
CA SER A 68 1.54 -8.02 0.73
C SER A 68 1.07 -6.56 0.69
N VAL A 69 1.01 -6.01 -0.52
CA VAL A 69 0.63 -4.63 -0.82
C VAL A 69 -0.50 -4.66 -1.85
N GLU A 70 -1.58 -3.97 -1.53
CA GLU A 70 -2.70 -3.69 -2.44
C GLU A 70 -2.49 -2.30 -3.05
N GLN A 71 -2.47 -2.21 -4.37
CA GLN A 71 -2.39 -0.95 -5.10
C GLN A 71 -3.79 -0.56 -5.56
N ALA A 72 -4.23 0.65 -5.18
CA ALA A 72 -5.49 1.17 -5.69
C ALA A 72 -5.49 1.20 -7.25
N PRO A 73 -6.60 0.86 -7.91
CA PRO A 73 -6.67 0.73 -9.37
C PRO A 73 -6.17 1.97 -10.10
N SER A 74 -5.61 1.77 -11.30
CA SER A 74 -5.15 2.88 -12.15
C SER A 74 -6.24 3.91 -12.48
N SER A 75 -7.50 3.47 -12.55
CA SER A 75 -8.67 4.32 -12.78
C SER A 75 -9.04 5.21 -11.58
N TRP A 76 -8.64 4.84 -10.36
CA TRP A 76 -8.78 5.67 -9.15
C TRP A 76 -7.75 6.81 -9.10
N LYS A 77 -6.69 6.74 -9.92
CA LYS A 77 -5.54 7.66 -9.86
C LYS A 77 -5.86 9.15 -10.10
N ILE A 78 -7.04 9.47 -10.63
CA ILE A 78 -7.47 10.86 -10.89
C ILE A 78 -7.79 11.64 -9.59
N GLY A 79 -8.04 10.97 -8.46
CA GLY A 79 -8.54 11.65 -7.26
C GLY A 79 -7.61 11.70 -6.07
N ILE A 80 -7.01 10.58 -5.68
CA ILE A 80 -6.49 10.41 -4.30
C ILE A 80 -5.08 9.85 -4.32
N GLN A 81 -4.17 10.69 -4.78
CA GLN A 81 -2.73 10.46 -4.72
C GLN A 81 -2.10 11.05 -3.45
N ARG A 82 -2.78 12.03 -2.85
CA ARG A 82 -2.40 12.76 -1.63
C ARG A 82 -3.67 13.09 -0.86
N TYR A 83 -3.56 13.21 0.46
CA TYR A 83 -4.76 13.39 1.30
C TYR A 83 -5.53 14.66 0.93
N SER A 84 -4.81 15.75 0.62
CA SER A 84 -5.41 17.00 0.19
C SER A 84 -6.20 16.91 -1.12
N ALA A 85 -5.97 15.88 -1.93
CA ALA A 85 -6.71 15.68 -3.18
C ALA A 85 -8.10 15.07 -2.96
N VAL A 86 -8.37 14.47 -1.79
CA VAL A 86 -9.72 14.05 -1.37
C VAL A 86 -10.70 15.24 -1.42
N PHE A 87 -10.24 16.43 -1.05
CA PHE A 87 -11.04 17.67 -1.02
C PHE A 87 -11.24 18.30 -2.40
N LYS A 88 -10.74 17.68 -3.47
CA LYS A 88 -10.89 18.12 -4.85
C LYS A 88 -11.79 17.20 -5.67
N LEU A 89 -12.40 16.19 -5.04
CA LEU A 89 -13.30 15.25 -5.71
C LEU A 89 -14.62 15.95 -6.09
N GLU A 90 -15.02 15.81 -7.35
CA GLU A 90 -16.27 16.39 -7.87
C GLU A 90 -17.43 15.38 -7.87
N ARG A 91 -17.11 14.08 -7.97
CA ARG A 91 -18.11 13.01 -8.19
C ARG A 91 -18.60 12.35 -6.90
N VAL A 92 -17.84 12.47 -5.82
CA VAL A 92 -18.13 11.83 -4.53
C VAL A 92 -18.02 12.89 -3.45
N ARG A 93 -18.96 12.92 -2.51
CA ARG A 93 -18.93 13.86 -1.38
C ARG A 93 -17.65 13.65 -0.57
N LEU A 94 -16.93 14.74 -0.28
CA LEU A 94 -15.64 14.69 0.42
C LEU A 94 -15.72 13.92 1.75
N ALA A 95 -16.80 14.14 2.51
CA ALA A 95 -16.97 13.57 3.85
C ALA A 95 -17.01 12.04 3.79
N VAL A 96 -17.66 11.47 2.77
CA VAL A 96 -17.75 10.01 2.61
C VAL A 96 -16.36 9.38 2.48
N VAL A 97 -15.46 10.02 1.76
CA VAL A 97 -14.12 9.48 1.52
C VAL A 97 -13.18 9.76 2.70
N ALA A 98 -13.23 10.97 3.25
CA ALA A 98 -12.41 11.33 4.41
C ALA A 98 -12.78 10.50 5.65
N ASP A 99 -14.08 10.35 5.94
CA ASP A 99 -14.58 9.52 7.03
C ASP A 99 -14.25 8.05 6.77
N GLY A 100 -14.43 7.56 5.54
CA GLY A 100 -14.09 6.19 5.17
C GLY A 100 -12.60 5.86 5.38
N LEU A 101 -11.69 6.75 4.96
CA LEU A 101 -10.25 6.58 5.20
C LEU A 101 -9.92 6.56 6.70
N ALA A 102 -10.53 7.47 7.48
CA ALA A 102 -10.34 7.50 8.93
C ALA A 102 -10.88 6.24 9.61
N GLU A 103 -12.08 5.79 9.23
CA GLU A 103 -12.69 4.57 9.75
C GLU A 103 -11.84 3.34 9.46
N VAL A 104 -11.33 3.18 8.24
CA VAL A 104 -10.47 2.04 7.87
C VAL A 104 -9.20 2.06 8.71
N GLN A 105 -8.54 3.21 8.81
CA GLN A 105 -7.30 3.33 9.58
C GLN A 105 -7.50 3.05 11.08
N VAL A 106 -8.62 3.48 11.67
CA VAL A 106 -8.96 3.18 13.06
C VAL A 106 -9.35 1.72 13.26
N ARG A 107 -10.10 1.14 12.32
CA ARG A 107 -10.58 -0.25 12.40
C ARG A 107 -9.46 -1.26 12.17
N TRP A 108 -8.49 -0.93 11.33
CA TRP A 108 -7.34 -1.77 10.99
C TRP A 108 -6.03 -0.99 11.13
N PRO A 109 -5.61 -0.66 12.37
CA PRO A 109 -4.45 0.20 12.61
C PRO A 109 -3.13 -0.42 12.12
N ASN A 110 -3.07 -1.74 12.00
CA ASN A 110 -1.89 -2.47 11.52
C ASN A 110 -1.83 -2.59 9.99
N VAL A 111 -2.85 -2.12 9.27
CA VAL A 111 -2.85 -2.09 7.80
C VAL A 111 -2.53 -0.66 7.37
N PRO A 112 -1.28 -0.35 6.99
CA PRO A 112 -0.89 1.01 6.66
C PRO A 112 -1.55 1.46 5.35
N ILE A 113 -2.16 2.65 5.37
CA ILE A 113 -2.63 3.35 4.17
C ILE A 113 -1.63 4.45 3.84
N VAL A 114 -0.89 4.32 2.74
CA VAL A 114 0.13 5.28 2.34
C VAL A 114 -0.25 5.95 1.02
N LEU A 115 -0.23 7.28 1.03
CA LEU A 115 -0.53 8.11 -0.14
C LEU A 115 0.78 8.55 -0.77
N CYS A 116 1.17 7.87 -1.84
CA CYS A 116 2.51 8.00 -2.41
C CYS A 116 2.64 9.09 -3.49
N GLU A 117 1.59 9.85 -3.79
CA GLU A 117 1.52 10.95 -4.79
C GLU A 117 1.75 10.58 -6.27
N THR A 118 2.76 9.76 -6.54
CA THR A 118 3.19 9.35 -7.88
C THR A 118 3.41 7.85 -7.92
N ARG A 119 3.33 7.29 -9.13
CA ARG A 119 3.60 5.87 -9.35
C ARG A 119 5.02 5.48 -8.93
N ALA A 120 6.03 6.30 -9.24
CA ALA A 120 7.42 6.01 -8.92
C ALA A 120 7.68 5.98 -7.40
N LEU A 121 7.06 6.90 -6.66
CA LEU A 121 7.11 6.90 -5.19
C LEU A 121 6.35 5.72 -4.59
N ALA A 122 5.25 5.29 -5.21
CA ALA A 122 4.50 4.12 -4.76
C ALA A 122 5.29 2.81 -5.01
N GLU A 123 5.97 2.70 -6.14
CA GLU A 123 6.91 1.63 -6.45
C GLU A 123 8.06 1.58 -5.45
N GLU A 124 8.70 2.72 -5.18
CA GLU A 124 9.78 2.84 -4.18
C GLU A 124 9.30 2.47 -2.78
N TRP A 125 8.12 2.96 -2.36
CA TRP A 125 7.56 2.62 -1.06
C TRP A 125 7.25 1.12 -0.95
N THR A 126 6.65 0.53 -1.99
CA THR A 126 6.33 -0.90 -2.05
C THR A 126 7.60 -1.73 -1.92
N PHE A 127 8.65 -1.40 -2.66
CA PHE A 127 9.95 -2.05 -2.56
C PHE A 127 10.51 -1.99 -1.14
N ARG A 128 10.55 -0.81 -0.53
CA ARG A 128 11.08 -0.63 0.83
C ARG A 128 10.26 -1.38 1.88
N PHE A 129 8.93 -1.34 1.78
CA PHE A 129 8.04 -2.02 2.71
C PHE A 129 8.22 -3.54 2.64
N LEU A 130 8.22 -4.12 1.44
CA LEU A 130 8.41 -5.56 1.25
C LEU A 130 9.82 -6.01 1.65
N GLY A 131 10.85 -5.21 1.34
CA GLY A 131 12.22 -5.48 1.77
C GLY A 131 12.37 -5.50 3.29
N ALA A 132 11.82 -4.49 3.98
CA ALA A 132 11.84 -4.44 5.44
C ALA A 132 11.08 -5.61 6.08
N ALA A 133 9.94 -6.00 5.50
CA ALA A 133 9.18 -7.16 5.96
C ALA A 133 9.97 -8.47 5.82
N ALA A 134 10.66 -8.65 4.68
CA ALA A 134 11.49 -9.82 4.44
C ALA A 134 12.65 -9.92 5.44
N LEU A 135 13.38 -8.82 5.66
CA LEU A 135 14.46 -8.77 6.65
C LEU A 135 13.94 -9.08 8.05
N THR A 136 12.88 -8.40 8.48
CA THR A 136 12.30 -8.58 9.81
C THR A 136 11.86 -10.04 10.04
N PHE A 137 11.26 -10.66 9.02
CA PHE A 137 10.85 -12.06 9.09
C PHE A 137 12.06 -13.01 9.17
N ALA A 138 13.10 -12.76 8.38
CA ALA A 138 14.33 -13.55 8.42
C ALA A 138 15.07 -13.43 9.76
N GLU A 139 15.12 -12.24 10.35
CA GLU A 139 15.67 -12.01 11.70
C GLU A 139 14.83 -12.74 12.77
N ALA A 140 13.51 -12.67 12.67
CA ALA A 140 12.60 -13.38 13.58
C ALA A 140 12.73 -14.90 13.46
N ALA A 141 12.94 -15.45 12.27
CA ALA A 141 13.18 -16.87 12.04
C ALA A 141 14.51 -17.33 12.67
N GLN A 142 15.59 -16.54 12.51
CA GLN A 142 16.89 -16.81 13.13
C GLN A 142 16.83 -16.74 14.67
N ALA A 143 16.11 -15.76 15.22
CA ALA A 143 15.84 -15.67 16.66
C ALA A 143 14.86 -16.76 17.15
N GLY A 144 14.07 -17.32 16.24
CA GLY A 144 12.98 -18.27 16.44
C GLY A 144 13.40 -19.71 16.73
N SER A 145 14.69 -20.03 16.69
CA SER A 145 15.24 -21.30 17.24
C SER A 145 14.90 -21.52 18.73
N GLY A 146 14.28 -20.53 19.41
CA GLY A 146 13.69 -20.70 20.74
C GLY A 146 12.41 -19.92 21.06
N ARG A 147 11.65 -19.36 20.11
CA ARG A 147 10.48 -18.51 20.43
C ARG A 147 9.18 -18.95 19.74
N LYS A 148 8.17 -19.27 20.54
CA LYS A 148 6.80 -19.61 20.09
C LYS A 148 6.16 -18.43 19.34
N SER A 149 5.57 -18.75 18.19
CA SER A 149 4.81 -17.86 17.29
C SER A 149 4.05 -16.75 18.03
N THR A 150 4.49 -15.51 17.82
CA THR A 150 3.75 -14.33 18.29
C THR A 150 2.53 -14.17 17.38
N ARG A 151 1.40 -14.75 17.81
CA ARG A 151 0.09 -14.49 17.22
C ARG A 151 -0.14 -12.98 17.18
N LEU A 152 -0.58 -12.45 16.03
CA LEU A 152 -1.04 -11.06 15.90
C LEU A 152 -2.00 -10.74 17.07
N PRO A 153 -1.88 -9.56 17.72
CA PRO A 153 -2.81 -9.20 18.79
C PRO A 153 -4.26 -9.30 18.32
N PRO A 154 -5.18 -9.81 19.16
CA PRO A 154 -6.58 -9.96 18.77
C PRO A 154 -7.17 -8.61 18.37
N ARG A 155 -8.01 -8.64 17.32
CA ARG A 155 -8.70 -7.45 16.79
C ARG A 155 -9.44 -6.73 17.93
N PRO A 156 -9.23 -5.42 18.14
CA PRO A 156 -10.07 -4.67 19.05
C PRO A 156 -11.50 -4.63 18.50
N SER A 157 -12.48 -5.02 19.32
CA SER A 157 -13.89 -4.95 19.00
C SER A 157 -14.38 -3.51 19.13
N LEU A 158 -14.23 -2.71 18.06
CA LEU A 158 -14.88 -1.40 18.00
C LEU A 158 -16.40 -1.57 17.85
N LYS A 159 -17.15 -1.09 18.86
CA LYS A 159 -18.60 -0.87 18.75
C LYS A 159 -18.84 0.38 17.89
N LEU A 160 -19.01 0.20 16.59
CA LEU A 160 -19.42 1.30 15.71
C LEU A 160 -20.90 1.63 15.95
N PRO A 161 -21.29 2.92 15.98
CA PRO A 161 -22.69 3.30 16.09
C PRO A 161 -23.49 2.76 14.90
N ARG A 162 -24.64 2.15 15.19
CA ARG A 162 -25.55 1.46 14.26
C ARG A 162 -26.05 2.33 13.08
N GLN A 163 -25.79 3.64 13.11
CA GLN A 163 -26.28 4.62 12.15
C GLN A 163 -25.48 4.65 10.83
N ALA A 164 -24.30 4.02 10.76
CA ALA A 164 -23.49 3.96 9.53
C ALA A 164 -23.96 2.89 8.51
N LEU A 165 -24.95 2.06 8.83
CA LEU A 165 -25.40 0.94 7.98
C LEU A 165 -26.67 1.22 7.15
N SER A 166 -27.28 2.40 7.26
CA SER A 166 -28.50 2.73 6.51
C SER A 166 -28.26 3.81 5.46
N VAL A 167 -27.48 3.51 4.43
CA VAL A 167 -27.59 4.22 3.14
C VAL A 167 -28.40 3.32 2.22
N GLY A 168 -29.68 3.66 2.08
CA GLY A 168 -30.68 2.87 1.37
C GLY A 168 -30.30 2.59 -0.08
N ILE A 169 -30.11 1.32 -0.40
CA ILE A 169 -30.25 0.82 -1.76
C ILE A 169 -31.75 0.73 -2.03
N ARG A 170 -32.29 1.68 -2.80
CA ARG A 170 -33.64 1.55 -3.35
C ARG A 170 -33.60 0.43 -4.39
N GLN A 171 -34.19 -0.72 -4.05
CA GLN A 171 -34.52 -1.77 -5.00
C GLN A 171 -35.68 -1.27 -5.88
N SER A 172 -35.40 -0.91 -7.13
CA SER A 172 -36.44 -0.66 -8.13
C SER A 172 -36.90 -2.01 -8.69
N THR A 173 -38.16 -2.37 -8.43
CA THR A 173 -38.86 -3.50 -9.06
C THR A 173 -39.10 -3.21 -10.55
N PRO A 174 -38.91 -4.19 -11.45
CA PRO A 174 -39.33 -4.04 -12.85
C PRO A 174 -40.84 -4.30 -12.97
N THR A 175 -41.47 -3.54 -13.88
CA THR A 175 -42.86 -3.68 -14.32
C THR A 175 -43.02 -4.85 -15.28
#